data_AF-A0A2H0TWG6-F1
#
_entry.id   AF-A0A2H0TWG6-F1
#
_cell.length_a   1.000
_cell.length_b   1.000
_cell.length_c   1.000
_cell.angle_alpha   90.00
_cell.angle_beta   90.00
_cell.angle_gamma   90.00
#
_symmetry.space_group_name_H-M   'P 1'
#
loop_
_entity.id
_entity.type
_entity.pdbx_description
1 polymer ?
#
loop_
_entity_poly.entity_id
_entity_poly.type
_entity_poly.pdbx_seq_one_letter_code
_entity_poly.pdbx_strand_id
1 'polypeptide(L)'
;MTALQQESSEYARLGKERFTALIDSGDVLDDRDIRKLIQMIAMEYIIAKHREEIKKNAIGQPSIVLPEEIYFAEHFARRFDDEFSERNGELSEIKAKIFSKRNATKAIEKIEELMDRWWQEELQKQIS
;
A
#
# COMPACT_ATOMS: atom_id res chain seq x y z
N MET A 1 21.31 2.12 11.51
CA MET A 1 19.86 2.15 11.26
C MET A 1 19.20 2.58 12.55
N THR A 2 18.29 3.55 12.51
CA THR A 2 17.54 4.03 13.68
C THR A 2 16.35 3.12 13.98
N ALA A 3 15.88 3.09 15.23
CA ALA A 3 14.74 2.26 15.66
C ALA A 3 13.46 2.53 14.83
N LEU A 4 13.22 3.78 14.45
CA LEU A 4 12.13 4.20 13.56
C LEU A 4 12.20 3.55 12.17
N GLN A 5 13.40 3.34 11.60
CA GLN A 5 13.55 2.67 10.30
C GLN A 5 13.29 1.16 10.40
N GLN A 6 13.57 0.55 11.55
CA GLN A 6 13.25 -0.86 11.79
C GLN A 6 11.74 -1.07 11.96
N GLU A 7 11.08 -0.22 12.75
CA GLU A 7 9.62 -0.29 12.96
C GLU A 7 8.82 -0.09 11.67
N SER A 8 9.23 0.86 10.83
CA SER A 8 8.57 1.13 9.54
C SER A 8 8.78 -0.03 8.53
N SER A 9 9.99 -0.59 8.49
CA SER A 9 10.27 -1.78 7.67
C SER A 9 9.52 -3.02 8.17
N GLU A 10 9.35 -3.21 9.48
CA GLU A 10 8.51 -4.28 10.02
C GLU A 10 7.03 -4.05 9.75
N TYR A 11 6.56 -2.79 9.84
CA TYR A 11 5.19 -2.41 9.53
C TYR A 11 4.84 -2.74 8.07
N ALA A 12 5.72 -2.42 7.12
CA ALA A 12 5.51 -2.79 5.71
C ALA A 12 5.52 -4.32 5.51
N ARG A 13 6.46 -5.05 6.11
CA ARG A 13 6.68 -6.48 5.85
C ARG A 13 5.61 -7.43 6.41
N LEU A 14 4.74 -6.93 7.29
CA LEU A 14 3.70 -7.74 7.94
C LEU A 14 2.31 -7.51 7.33
N GLY A 15 2.18 -6.68 6.30
CA GLY A 15 0.89 -6.29 5.71
C GLY A 15 0.07 -7.47 5.24
N LYS A 16 0.65 -8.34 4.40
CA LYS A 16 -0.02 -9.53 3.87
C LYS A 16 -0.38 -10.57 4.94
N GLU A 17 0.52 -10.83 5.89
CA GLU A 17 0.29 -11.78 6.97
C GLU A 17 -0.83 -11.30 7.89
N ARG A 18 -0.79 -10.03 8.32
CA ARG A 18 -1.84 -9.43 9.15
C ARG A 18 -3.19 -9.38 8.43
N PHE A 19 -3.19 -9.07 7.14
CA PHE A 19 -4.41 -9.07 6.34
C PHE A 19 -5.05 -10.45 6.23
N THR A 20 -4.23 -11.48 5.99
CA THR A 20 -4.70 -12.86 5.90
C THR A 20 -5.24 -13.33 7.25
N ALA A 21 -4.48 -13.12 8.33
CA ALA A 21 -4.91 -13.45 9.69
C ALA A 21 -6.20 -12.70 10.08
N LEU A 22 -6.35 -11.44 9.67
CA LEU A 22 -7.54 -10.64 9.98
C LEU A 22 -8.79 -11.14 9.24
N ILE A 23 -8.67 -11.51 7.95
CA ILE A 23 -9.79 -12.11 7.21
C ILE A 23 -10.22 -13.45 7.83
N ASP A 24 -9.26 -14.24 8.29
CA ASP A 24 -9.50 -15.57 8.87
C ASP A 24 -9.99 -15.52 10.34
N SER A 25 -9.75 -14.42 11.06
CA SER A 25 -10.04 -14.27 12.50
C SER A 25 -11.52 -14.35 12.89
N GLY A 26 -12.44 -14.11 11.94
CA GLY A 26 -13.87 -14.03 12.26
C GLY A 26 -14.31 -12.68 12.85
N ASP A 27 -13.39 -11.76 13.15
CA ASP A 27 -13.68 -10.45 13.74
C ASP A 27 -14.48 -9.52 12.81
N VAL A 28 -15.23 -8.58 13.40
CA VAL A 28 -15.90 -7.51 12.65
C VAL A 28 -14.86 -6.44 12.34
N LEU A 29 -14.63 -6.21 11.05
CA LEU A 29 -13.64 -5.24 10.59
C LEU A 29 -14.30 -3.89 10.37
N ASP A 30 -13.70 -2.84 10.89
CA ASP A 30 -14.10 -1.48 10.56
C ASP A 30 -13.33 -0.95 9.33
N ASP A 31 -13.84 0.14 8.75
CA ASP A 31 -13.22 0.79 7.59
C ASP A 31 -11.77 1.20 7.84
N ARG A 32 -11.41 1.53 9.08
CA ARG A 32 -10.08 2.05 9.43
C ARG A 32 -9.04 0.95 9.40
N ASP A 33 -9.37 -0.23 9.91
CA ASP A 33 -8.50 -1.39 9.89
C ASP A 33 -8.29 -1.91 8.46
N ILE A 34 -9.37 -1.95 7.68
CA ILE A 34 -9.30 -2.31 6.25
C ILE A 34 -8.42 -1.31 5.50
N ARG A 35 -8.62 0.00 5.71
CA ARG A 35 -7.81 1.06 5.08
C ARG A 35 -6.33 0.86 5.36
N LYS A 36 -5.97 0.69 6.64
CA LYS A 36 -4.58 0.49 7.04
C LYS A 36 -3.96 -0.74 6.38
N LEU A 37 -4.67 -1.86 6.33
CA LEU A 37 -4.12 -3.08 5.75
C LEU A 37 -3.93 -2.99 4.24
N ILE A 38 -4.92 -2.45 3.51
CA ILE A 38 -4.76 -2.24 2.08
C ILE A 38 -3.55 -1.31 1.83
N GLN A 39 -3.39 -0.25 2.64
CA GLN A 39 -2.25 0.66 2.53
C GLN A 39 -0.91 -0.02 2.86
N MET A 40 -0.87 -0.88 3.86
CA MET A 40 0.32 -1.68 4.21
C MET A 40 0.72 -2.61 3.06
N ILE A 41 -0.24 -3.36 2.49
CA ILE A 41 0.02 -4.27 1.36
C ILE A 41 0.50 -3.48 0.13
N ALA A 42 -0.16 -2.36 -0.17
CA ALA A 42 0.20 -1.48 -1.28
C ALA A 42 1.63 -0.94 -1.13
N MET A 43 1.97 -0.42 0.05
CA MET A 43 3.29 0.10 0.35
C MET A 43 4.36 -1.00 0.32
N GLU A 44 4.07 -2.17 0.90
CA GLU A 44 4.95 -3.34 0.85
C GLU A 44 5.26 -3.76 -0.59
N TYR A 45 4.24 -3.80 -1.45
CA TYR A 45 4.38 -4.15 -2.85
C TYR A 45 5.27 -3.17 -3.62
N ILE A 46 4.97 -1.87 -3.51
CA ILE A 46 5.75 -0.81 -4.17
C ILE A 46 7.20 -0.84 -3.69
N ILE A 47 7.43 -0.96 -2.38
CA ILE A 47 8.78 -1.07 -1.81
C ILE A 47 9.50 -2.29 -2.36
N ALA A 48 8.86 -3.45 -2.37
CA ALA A 48 9.51 -4.69 -2.82
C ALA A 48 9.87 -4.64 -4.31
N LYS A 49 8.99 -4.07 -5.14
CA LYS A 49 9.12 -4.09 -6.59
C LYS A 49 9.97 -2.93 -7.15
N HIS A 50 9.86 -1.74 -6.55
CA HIS A 50 10.42 -0.49 -7.10
C HIS A 50 11.51 0.15 -6.23
N ARG A 51 12.03 -0.57 -5.23
CA ARG A 51 13.05 -0.08 -4.28
C ARG A 51 14.19 0.69 -4.94
N GLU A 52 14.80 0.11 -5.97
CA GLU A 52 16.00 0.68 -6.60
C GLU A 52 15.68 1.95 -7.39
N GLU A 53 14.49 2.05 -7.97
CA GLU A 53 14.00 3.25 -8.67
C GLU A 53 13.74 4.37 -7.67
N ILE A 54 13.07 4.06 -6.56
CA ILE A 54 12.80 5.02 -5.49
C ILE A 54 14.11 5.53 -4.86
N LYS A 55 15.05 4.63 -4.58
CA LYS A 55 16.36 5.00 -4.02
C LYS A 55 17.15 5.93 -4.93
N LYS A 56 17.12 5.71 -6.24
CA LYS A 56 17.76 6.61 -7.21
C LYS A 56 17.16 8.02 -7.17
N ASN A 57 15.83 8.12 -7.05
CA ASN A 57 15.15 9.41 -6.93
C ASN A 57 15.44 10.13 -5.60
N ALA A 58 15.79 9.39 -4.55
CA ALA A 58 16.10 9.93 -3.24
C ALA A 58 17.58 10.32 -3.01
N ILE A 59 18.48 10.07 -3.97
CA ILE A 59 19.91 10.39 -3.83
C ILE A 59 20.10 11.90 -3.60
N GLY A 60 20.66 12.26 -2.44
CA GLY A 60 20.94 13.64 -2.06
C GLY A 60 19.87 14.31 -1.19
N GLN A 61 18.75 13.63 -0.89
CA GLN A 61 17.75 14.15 0.04
C GLN A 61 18.00 13.69 1.47
N PRO A 62 18.16 14.60 2.46
CA PRO A 62 18.30 14.22 3.86
C PRO A 62 16.94 13.75 4.39
N SER A 63 16.82 12.47 4.77
CA SER A 63 15.61 11.95 5.39
C SER A 63 15.91 11.04 6.58
N ILE A 64 15.09 11.21 7.64
CA ILE A 64 15.05 10.37 8.85
C ILE A 64 14.11 9.16 8.63
N VAL A 65 13.19 9.28 7.67
CA VAL A 65 12.19 8.27 7.25
C VAL A 65 12.73 7.51 6.03
N LEU A 66 12.33 6.24 5.86
CA LEU A 66 12.71 5.48 4.68
C LEU A 66 12.23 6.21 3.40
N PRO A 67 13.11 6.45 2.40
CA PRO A 67 12.75 7.12 1.17
C PRO A 67 11.50 6.55 0.49
N GLU A 68 11.28 5.25 0.66
CA GLU A 68 10.16 4.55 0.07
C GLU A 68 8.80 4.85 0.72
N GLU A 69 8.78 5.18 2.02
CA GLU A 69 7.54 5.64 2.67
C GLU A 69 7.20 7.08 2.31
N ILE A 70 8.22 7.94 2.19
CA ILE A 70 8.04 9.31 1.71
C ILE A 70 7.49 9.27 0.28
N TYR A 71 8.12 8.49 -0.59
CA TYR A 71 7.67 8.35 -1.97
C TYR A 71 6.22 7.85 -2.04
N PHE A 72 5.88 6.84 -1.22
CA PHE A 72 4.49 6.37 -1.17
C PHE A 72 3.52 7.45 -0.70
N ALA A 73 3.87 8.19 0.35
CA ALA A 73 3.05 9.27 0.89
C ALA A 73 2.84 10.41 -0.12
N GLU A 74 3.88 10.78 -0.85
CA GLU A 74 3.84 11.89 -1.81
C GLU A 74 3.08 11.53 -3.08
N HIS A 75 3.24 10.31 -3.59
CA HIS A 75 2.72 9.93 -4.91
C HIS A 75 1.42 9.11 -4.87
N PHE A 76 1.18 8.36 -3.80
CA PHE A 76 0.07 7.39 -3.75
C PHE A 76 -0.94 7.62 -2.63
N ALA A 77 -0.55 8.20 -1.48
CA ALA A 77 -1.45 8.29 -0.32
C ALA A 77 -2.71 9.11 -0.59
N ARG A 78 -2.61 10.24 -1.32
CA ARG A 78 -3.81 11.04 -1.65
C ARG A 78 -4.78 10.27 -2.55
N ARG A 79 -4.28 9.63 -3.60
CA ARG A 79 -5.12 8.80 -4.49
C ARG A 79 -5.76 7.66 -3.72
N PHE A 80 -5.00 7.04 -2.82
CA PHE A 80 -5.52 6.00 -1.96
C PHE A 80 -6.70 6.47 -1.13
N ASP A 81 -6.61 7.66 -0.52
CA ASP A 81 -7.66 8.25 0.30
C ASP A 81 -8.92 8.58 -0.49
N ASP A 82 -8.75 9.12 -1.69
CA ASP A 82 -9.85 9.44 -2.62
C ASP A 82 -10.56 8.13 -3.04
N GLU A 83 -9.82 7.15 -3.56
CA GLU A 83 -10.33 5.85 -4.03
C GLU A 83 -10.96 5.01 -2.90
N PHE A 84 -10.41 5.12 -1.68
CA PHE A 84 -10.95 4.43 -0.52
C PHE A 84 -12.26 5.06 -0.06
N SER A 85 -12.48 6.36 -0.28
CA SER A 85 -13.70 7.06 0.13
C SER A 85 -14.82 6.90 -0.91
N GLU A 86 -14.48 6.68 -2.18
CA GLU A 86 -15.45 6.47 -3.24
C GLU A 86 -16.19 5.12 -3.13
N ARG A 87 -17.50 5.13 -3.45
CA ARG A 87 -18.34 3.91 -3.50
C ARG A 87 -18.11 3.06 -4.75
N ASN A 88 -17.65 3.70 -5.84
CA ASN A 88 -17.39 3.07 -7.14
C ASN A 88 -15.92 3.22 -7.57
N GLY A 89 -15.04 3.66 -6.66
CA GLY A 89 -13.61 3.75 -6.91
C GLY A 89 -12.97 2.37 -7.06
N GLU A 90 -11.73 2.35 -7.54
CA GLU A 90 -10.92 1.17 -7.86
C GLU A 90 -10.69 0.29 -6.61
N LEU A 91 -10.64 0.90 -5.42
CA LEU A 91 -10.54 0.18 -4.14
C LEU A 91 -11.89 -0.38 -3.66
N SER A 92 -13.03 -0.02 -4.26
CA SER A 92 -14.36 -0.44 -3.82
C SER A 92 -14.61 -1.93 -3.95
N GLU A 93 -14.12 -2.54 -5.04
CA GLU A 93 -14.22 -3.98 -5.22
C GLU A 93 -13.33 -4.75 -4.24
N ILE A 94 -12.18 -4.17 -3.87
CA ILE A 94 -11.24 -4.74 -2.90
C ILE A 94 -11.88 -4.67 -1.51
N LYS A 95 -12.43 -3.51 -1.12
CA LYS A 95 -13.23 -3.34 0.11
C LYS A 95 -14.36 -4.39 0.17
N ALA A 96 -15.15 -4.55 -0.89
CA ALA A 96 -16.26 -5.51 -0.91
C ALA A 96 -15.80 -6.98 -0.74
N LYS A 97 -14.68 -7.37 -1.35
CA LYS A 97 -14.09 -8.70 -1.16
C LYS A 97 -13.62 -8.92 0.29
N ILE A 98 -13.01 -7.90 0.90
CA ILE A 98 -12.56 -7.94 2.29
C ILE A 98 -13.74 -8.00 3.25
N PHE A 99 -14.76 -7.15 3.08
CA PHE A 99 -15.99 -7.16 3.88
C PHE A 99 -16.73 -8.49 3.81
N SER A 100 -16.74 -9.12 2.63
CA SER A 100 -17.37 -10.43 2.47
C SER A 100 -16.49 -11.58 2.99
N LYS A 101 -15.28 -11.31 3.50
CA LYS A 101 -14.25 -12.29 3.89
C LYS A 101 -13.98 -13.31 2.79
N ARG A 102 -14.15 -12.91 1.51
CA ARG A 102 -14.02 -13.79 0.36
C ARG A 102 -12.62 -13.63 -0.22
N ASN A 103 -11.84 -14.70 -0.08
CA ASN A 103 -10.59 -14.95 -0.82
C ASN A 103 -9.56 -13.81 -0.69
N ALA A 104 -8.82 -13.84 0.43
CA ALA A 104 -7.75 -12.90 0.75
C ALA A 104 -6.72 -12.78 -0.39
N THR A 105 -6.34 -13.90 -1.00
CA THR A 105 -5.40 -13.94 -2.14
C THR A 105 -5.88 -13.07 -3.30
N LYS A 106 -7.14 -13.22 -3.73
CA LYS A 106 -7.72 -12.41 -4.81
C LYS A 106 -7.94 -10.94 -4.46
N ALA A 107 -7.93 -10.58 -3.18
CA ALA A 107 -7.97 -9.18 -2.75
C ALA A 107 -6.56 -8.59 -2.82
N ILE A 108 -5.55 -9.32 -2.33
CA ILE A 108 -4.13 -8.94 -2.44
C ILE A 108 -3.72 -8.78 -3.90
N GLU A 109 -3.99 -9.76 -4.77
CA GLU A 109 -3.68 -9.69 -6.21
C GLU A 109 -4.22 -8.42 -6.85
N LYS A 110 -5.46 -8.02 -6.53
CA LYS A 110 -6.05 -6.77 -7.04
C LYS A 110 -5.34 -5.52 -6.51
N ILE A 111 -4.91 -5.51 -5.25
CA ILE A 111 -4.13 -4.39 -4.70
C ILE A 111 -2.83 -4.24 -5.49
N GLU A 112 -2.15 -5.35 -5.76
CA GLU A 112 -0.90 -5.38 -6.51
C GLU A 112 -1.09 -4.90 -7.96
N GLU A 113 -2.14 -5.36 -8.65
CA GLU A 113 -2.50 -4.90 -10.01
C GLU A 113 -2.78 -3.38 -10.05
N LEU A 114 -3.48 -2.84 -9.03
CA LEU A 114 -3.73 -1.40 -8.92
C LEU A 114 -2.42 -0.63 -8.71
N MET A 115 -1.54 -1.12 -7.83
CA MET A 115 -0.26 -0.48 -7.57
C MET A 115 0.62 -0.43 -8.80
N ASP A 116 0.67 -1.52 -9.58
CA ASP A 116 1.40 -1.55 -10.85
C ASP A 116 0.88 -0.48 -11.81
N ARG A 117 -0.43 -0.39 -11.98
CA ARG A 117 -1.03 0.59 -12.88
C ARG A 117 -0.78 2.02 -12.42
N TRP A 118 -0.99 2.29 -11.13
CA TRP A 118 -0.76 3.63 -10.56
C TRP A 118 0.70 4.03 -10.67
N TRP A 119 1.62 3.08 -10.50
CA TRP A 119 3.05 3.31 -10.69
C TRP A 119 3.37 3.70 -12.13
N GLN A 120 2.84 2.98 -13.13
CA GLN A 120 3.07 3.32 -14.54
C GLN A 120 2.50 4.70 -14.91
N GLU A 121 1.32 5.04 -14.40
CA GLU A 121 0.73 6.37 -14.59
C GLU A 121 1.60 7.47 -13.96
N GLU A 122 2.19 7.21 -12.79
CA GLU A 122 3.07 8.16 -12.12
C GLU A 122 4.39 8.37 -12.89
N LEU A 123 4.99 7.29 -13.40
CA LEU A 123 6.17 7.40 -14.27
C LEU A 123 5.87 8.22 -15.54
N GLN A 124 4.70 8.06 -16.15
CA GLN A 124 4.31 8.83 -17.33
C GLN A 124 4.18 10.33 -17.04
N LYS A 125 3.65 10.70 -15.87
CA LYS A 125 3.55 12.11 -15.46
C LYS A 125 4.91 12.77 -15.24
N GLN A 126 5.92 12.02 -14.80
CA GLN A 126 7.27 12.55 -14.57
C GLN A 126 8.03 12.80 -15.89
N ILE A 127 7.61 12.17 -16.99
CA ILE A 127 8.24 12.28 -18.31
C ILE A 127 7.56 13.37 -19.17
N SER A 128 6.32 13.74 -18.84
CA SER A 128 5.48 14.71 -19.57
C SER A 128 5.67 16.14 -19.07
#